data_AF-A0A1Q5ZRX3-F1
#
_entry.id   AF-A0A1Q5ZRX3-F1
#
_cell.length_a   1.000
_cell.length_b   1.000
_cell.length_c   1.000
_cell.angle_alpha   90.00
_cell.angle_beta   90.00
_cell.angle_gamma   90.00
#
_symmetry.space_group_name_H-M   'P 1'
#
loop_
_entity.id
_entity.type
_entity.pdbx_description
1 polymer ?
#
loop_
_entity_poly.entity_id
_entity_poly.type
_entity_poly.pdbx_seq_one_letter_code
_entity_poly.pdbx_strand_id
1 'polypeptide(L)'
;MVKIKDGYVMSAAERAEYERQDALPRKISGRVDYYFKPQTKYPPRIYVFMDAELWRDRNRRPMGLFNAVPFLSRPMNREEIEYHHFNWRLCYHQYEDWAKLRYAEQQEAEELDKEDPGTGTDFLEKLVGFREQFALGGQAMPKPPKETVKPESDESLLLRLLLSKGEELQPKEVFDMLVAEQQGQKRLGILILLREFYQSMVSPDGKKQMPDLETVNKKILRSKERSVRNFVRRVYRKNKLFALDEIRNRYPDYEEVMLLKDVAVKSKKVKRKNHKPMLDLRRCQLEKLSALLRSGDLPEQEYHNVCNRMVMLQNAHDRRLPIPLSVKLQGETLVYDFDWKTRENIVKSFVELANKQGMTHEVLKKRYQEIRSSPNSF
;
A
#
# COMPACT_ATOMS: atom_id res chain seq x y z
N MET A 1 -24.88 -31.51 -22.38
CA MET A 1 -24.69 -32.67 -21.48
C MET A 1 -23.66 -33.60 -22.11
N VAL A 2 -22.39 -33.48 -21.72
CA VAL A 2 -21.33 -34.36 -22.25
C VAL A 2 -21.59 -35.75 -21.70
N LYS A 3 -22.03 -36.68 -22.56
CA LYS A 3 -22.17 -38.09 -22.17
C LYS A 3 -20.77 -38.59 -21.82
N ILE A 4 -20.55 -38.91 -20.54
CA ILE A 4 -19.36 -39.63 -20.10
C ILE A 4 -19.28 -40.89 -20.96
N LYS A 5 -18.10 -41.17 -21.54
CA LYS A 5 -17.88 -42.35 -22.40
C LYS A 5 -18.48 -43.58 -21.71
N ASP A 6 -19.35 -44.29 -22.42
CA ASP A 6 -19.95 -45.54 -21.95
C ASP A 6 -18.83 -46.48 -21.47
N GLY A 7 -18.79 -46.74 -20.16
CA GLY A 7 -17.78 -47.60 -19.52
C GLY A 7 -16.83 -46.92 -18.52
N TYR A 8 -16.90 -45.61 -18.29
CA TYR A 8 -16.12 -44.99 -17.20
C TYR A 8 -16.69 -45.37 -15.82
N VAL A 9 -15.93 -46.14 -15.04
CA VAL A 9 -16.25 -46.46 -13.64
C VAL A 9 -15.45 -45.53 -12.74
N MET A 10 -16.12 -44.60 -12.06
CA MET A 10 -15.50 -43.73 -11.06
C MET A 10 -14.97 -44.57 -9.89
N SER A 11 -13.75 -44.27 -9.43
CA SER A 11 -13.23 -44.79 -8.16
C SER A 11 -14.04 -44.26 -6.98
N ALA A 12 -13.95 -44.92 -5.81
CA ALA A 12 -14.66 -44.49 -4.61
C ALA A 12 -14.32 -43.04 -4.19
N ALA A 13 -13.07 -42.63 -4.38
CA ALA A 13 -12.62 -41.27 -4.09
C ALA A 13 -13.19 -40.24 -5.09
N GLU A 14 -13.21 -40.56 -6.38
CA GLU A 14 -13.81 -39.70 -7.41
C GLU A 14 -15.32 -39.59 -7.24
N ARG A 15 -15.97 -40.69 -6.85
CA ARG A 15 -17.41 -40.69 -6.58
C ARG A 15 -17.75 -39.83 -5.37
N ALA A 16 -16.98 -39.94 -4.29
CA ALA A 16 -17.16 -39.10 -3.11
C ALA A 16 -16.91 -37.61 -3.42
N GLU A 17 -15.92 -37.29 -4.25
CA GLU A 17 -15.67 -35.92 -4.69
C GLU A 17 -16.77 -35.41 -5.63
N TYR A 18 -17.24 -36.24 -6.56
CA TYR A 18 -18.37 -35.92 -7.44
C TYR A 18 -19.64 -35.64 -6.64
N GLU A 19 -20.01 -36.54 -5.72
CA GLU A 19 -21.18 -36.38 -4.85
C GLU A 19 -21.05 -35.14 -3.96
N ARG A 20 -19.85 -34.83 -3.48
CA ARG A 20 -19.58 -33.60 -2.72
C ARG A 20 -19.80 -32.34 -3.58
N GLN A 21 -19.31 -32.32 -4.81
CA GLN A 21 -19.43 -31.17 -5.72
C GLN A 21 -20.86 -31.01 -6.25
N ASP A 22 -21.53 -32.11 -6.57
CA ASP A 22 -22.91 -32.11 -7.07
C ASP A 22 -23.91 -31.67 -5.99
N ALA A 23 -23.59 -31.92 -4.71
CA ALA A 23 -24.36 -31.43 -3.57
C ALA A 23 -24.19 -29.93 -3.29
N LEU A 24 -23.21 -29.25 -3.89
CA LEU A 24 -23.04 -27.80 -3.72
C LEU A 24 -24.10 -27.04 -4.55
N PRO A 25 -24.71 -25.99 -3.99
CA PRO A 25 -25.67 -25.19 -4.73
C PRO A 25 -24.96 -24.53 -5.91
N ARG A 26 -25.42 -24.82 -7.14
CA ARG A 26 -24.89 -24.16 -8.34
C ARG A 26 -25.22 -22.67 -8.31
N LYS A 27 -24.21 -21.85 -8.60
CA LYS A 27 -24.40 -20.41 -8.74
C LYS A 27 -25.30 -20.12 -9.95
N ILE A 28 -26.27 -19.24 -9.77
CA ILE A 28 -27.24 -18.85 -10.82
C ILE A 28 -26.97 -17.46 -11.39
N SER A 29 -26.05 -16.71 -10.78
CA SER A 29 -25.69 -15.36 -11.19
C SER A 29 -24.22 -15.07 -10.91
N GLY A 30 -23.61 -14.23 -11.74
CA GLY A 30 -22.22 -13.81 -11.59
C GLY A 30 -22.00 -12.45 -12.24
N ARG A 31 -20.86 -11.82 -11.93
CA ARG A 31 -20.48 -10.53 -12.51
C ARG A 31 -19.04 -10.55 -12.99
N VAL A 32 -18.81 -9.87 -14.09
CA VAL A 32 -17.48 -9.56 -14.61
C VAL A 32 -17.19 -8.09 -14.39
N ASP A 33 -16.08 -7.78 -13.73
CA ASP A 33 -15.65 -6.42 -13.37
C ASP A 33 -14.35 -6.03 -14.10
N TYR A 34 -14.34 -4.85 -14.72
CA TYR A 34 -13.24 -4.35 -15.55
C TYR A 34 -12.50 -3.23 -14.85
N TYR A 35 -11.18 -3.36 -14.76
CA TYR A 35 -10.31 -2.39 -14.10
C TYR A 35 -9.19 -1.95 -15.02
N PHE A 36 -9.07 -0.64 -15.25
CA PHE A 36 -7.94 -0.06 -15.94
C PHE A 36 -6.81 0.23 -14.96
N LYS A 37 -5.64 -0.33 -15.22
CA LYS A 37 -4.42 -0.02 -14.47
C LYS A 37 -3.53 0.89 -15.32
N PRO A 38 -3.31 2.14 -14.87
CA PRO A 38 -2.44 3.07 -15.59
C PRO A 38 -0.98 2.61 -15.50
N GLN A 39 -0.15 3.15 -16.40
CA GLN A 39 1.26 2.84 -16.46
C GLN A 39 1.95 3.11 -15.11
N THR A 40 2.75 2.15 -14.66
CA THR A 40 3.57 2.26 -13.45
C THR A 40 4.99 1.80 -13.79
N LYS A 41 5.51 0.77 -13.12
CA LYS A 41 6.69 0.03 -13.57
C LYS A 41 6.39 -0.87 -14.79
N TYR A 42 5.12 -1.23 -14.97
CA TYR A 42 4.64 -2.08 -16.07
C TYR A 42 3.73 -1.28 -17.01
N PRO A 43 3.57 -1.72 -18.28
CA PRO A 43 2.64 -1.10 -19.23
C PRO A 43 1.21 -0.99 -18.69
N PRO A 44 0.41 -0.04 -19.21
CA PRO A 44 -1.00 0.05 -18.86
C PRO A 44 -1.73 -1.22 -19.32
N ARG A 45 -2.69 -1.69 -18.50
CA ARG A 45 -3.40 -2.96 -18.69
C ARG A 45 -4.85 -2.84 -18.24
N ILE A 46 -5.75 -3.55 -18.90
CA ILE A 46 -7.11 -3.81 -18.41
C ILE A 46 -7.12 -5.18 -17.75
N TYR A 47 -7.62 -5.25 -16.53
CA TYR A 47 -7.89 -6.49 -15.82
C TYR A 47 -9.39 -6.78 -15.87
N VAL A 48 -9.74 -8.00 -16.24
CA VAL A 48 -11.13 -8.48 -16.29
C VAL A 48 -11.27 -9.55 -15.23
N PHE A 49 -12.11 -9.32 -14.23
CA PHE A 49 -12.30 -10.20 -13.08
C PHE A 49 -13.65 -10.87 -13.12
N MET A 50 -13.66 -12.19 -13.00
CA MET A 50 -14.89 -12.98 -13.00
C MET A 50 -15.19 -13.41 -11.57
N ASP A 51 -16.45 -13.25 -11.17
CA ASP A 51 -16.90 -13.53 -9.82
C ASP A 51 -16.96 -15.04 -9.52
N ALA A 52 -16.01 -15.54 -8.73
CA ALA A 52 -15.87 -16.96 -8.34
C ALA A 52 -16.01 -17.18 -6.82
N GLU A 53 -16.54 -18.32 -6.39
CA GLU A 53 -16.92 -18.60 -4.99
C GLU A 53 -15.79 -18.42 -3.96
N LEU A 54 -14.55 -18.81 -4.30
CA LEU A 54 -13.39 -18.74 -3.40
C LEU A 54 -12.52 -17.50 -3.63
N TRP A 55 -13.00 -16.52 -4.41
CA TRP A 55 -12.26 -15.29 -4.72
C TRP A 55 -11.77 -14.57 -3.45
N ARG A 56 -12.59 -14.58 -2.39
CA ARG A 56 -12.29 -13.91 -1.11
C ARG A 56 -11.15 -14.58 -0.33
N ASP A 57 -10.94 -15.89 -0.48
CA ASP A 57 -10.02 -16.66 0.35
C ASP A 57 -8.59 -16.74 -0.21
N ARG A 58 -8.43 -16.73 -1.54
CA ARG A 58 -7.09 -16.76 -2.19
C ARG A 58 -6.43 -15.39 -2.35
N ASN A 59 -7.20 -14.30 -2.35
CA ASN A 59 -6.66 -12.96 -2.59
C ASN A 59 -6.40 -12.13 -1.32
N ARG A 60 -5.72 -12.70 -0.32
CA ARG A 60 -5.05 -11.92 0.74
C ARG A 60 -3.93 -11.01 0.21
N ARG A 61 -3.55 -11.15 -1.07
CA ARG A 61 -2.69 -10.19 -1.79
C ARG A 61 -3.53 -9.58 -2.92
N PRO A 62 -3.90 -8.29 -2.88
CA PRO A 62 -4.44 -7.60 -4.03
C PRO A 62 -3.31 -7.48 -5.05
N MET A 63 -3.15 -8.49 -5.91
CA MET A 63 -2.11 -8.53 -6.93
C MET A 63 -2.40 -7.45 -7.96
N GLY A 64 -1.82 -6.27 -7.75
CA GLY A 64 -1.69 -5.25 -8.77
C GLY A 64 -2.88 -4.30 -8.95
N LEU A 65 -3.96 -4.39 -8.16
CA LEU A 65 -5.10 -3.46 -8.25
C LEU A 65 -4.98 -2.16 -7.45
N PHE A 66 -3.88 -1.96 -6.73
CA PHE A 66 -3.70 -0.79 -5.86
C PHE A 66 -3.85 0.56 -6.60
N ASN A 67 -3.56 0.60 -7.90
CA ASN A 67 -3.72 1.78 -8.75
C ASN A 67 -4.76 1.55 -9.87
N ALA A 68 -5.50 0.44 -9.85
CA ALA A 68 -6.45 0.14 -10.91
C ALA A 68 -7.81 0.82 -10.64
N VAL A 69 -8.43 1.33 -11.69
CA VAL A 69 -9.69 2.08 -11.66
C VAL A 69 -10.79 1.19 -12.25
N PRO A 70 -11.84 0.83 -11.48
CA PRO A 70 -12.99 0.14 -12.06
C PRO A 70 -13.70 1.09 -13.03
N PHE A 71 -14.11 0.60 -14.19
CA PHE A 71 -14.77 1.44 -15.19
C PHE A 71 -15.97 0.80 -15.87
N LEU A 72 -16.09 -0.53 -15.84
CA LEU A 72 -17.20 -1.24 -16.46
C LEU A 72 -17.48 -2.53 -15.71
N SER A 73 -18.71 -3.02 -15.80
CA SER A 73 -19.10 -4.34 -15.32
C SER A 73 -20.23 -4.90 -16.19
N ARG A 74 -20.31 -6.22 -16.31
CA ARG A 74 -21.42 -6.93 -16.96
C ARG A 74 -21.81 -8.18 -16.18
N PRO A 75 -23.04 -8.71 -16.33
CA PRO A 75 -23.34 -10.05 -15.86
C PRO A 75 -22.46 -11.09 -16.56
N MET A 76 -22.20 -12.20 -15.86
CA MET A 76 -21.65 -13.40 -16.48
C MET A 76 -22.75 -14.15 -17.21
N ASN A 77 -22.45 -14.74 -18.37
CA ASN A 77 -23.35 -15.70 -19.01
C ASN A 77 -23.31 -17.06 -18.27
N ARG A 78 -24.23 -17.96 -18.61
CA ARG A 78 -24.35 -19.27 -17.97
C ARG A 78 -23.11 -20.14 -18.15
N GLU A 79 -22.44 -20.05 -19.28
CA GLU A 79 -21.24 -20.84 -19.57
C GLU A 79 -20.05 -20.36 -18.71
N GLU A 80 -19.86 -19.05 -18.58
CA GLU A 80 -18.89 -18.43 -17.68
C GLU A 80 -19.17 -18.82 -16.22
N ILE A 81 -20.44 -18.79 -15.80
CA ILE A 81 -20.83 -19.19 -14.44
C ILE A 81 -20.49 -20.67 -14.19
N GLU A 82 -20.79 -21.57 -15.14
CA GLU A 82 -20.49 -23.00 -15.00
C GLU A 82 -18.97 -23.25 -15.03
N TYR A 83 -18.24 -22.58 -15.92
CA TYR A 83 -16.79 -22.70 -16.03
C TYR A 83 -16.07 -22.26 -14.74
N HIS A 84 -16.49 -21.14 -14.17
CA HIS A 84 -15.88 -20.57 -12.96
C HIS A 84 -16.40 -21.16 -11.65
N HIS A 85 -17.47 -21.95 -11.70
CA HIS A 85 -17.91 -22.76 -10.56
C HIS A 85 -16.89 -23.87 -10.25
N PHE A 86 -16.33 -24.52 -11.28
CA PHE A 86 -15.40 -25.64 -11.10
C PHE A 86 -13.91 -25.28 -11.23
N ASN A 87 -13.55 -24.29 -12.05
CA ASN A 87 -12.14 -23.93 -12.31
C ASN A 87 -11.76 -22.55 -11.73
N TRP A 88 -11.28 -22.58 -10.49
CA TRP A 88 -10.87 -21.38 -9.75
C TRP A 88 -9.52 -20.78 -10.19
N ARG A 89 -8.75 -21.45 -11.08
CA ARG A 89 -7.40 -21.01 -11.45
C ARG A 89 -7.39 -19.79 -12.37
N LEU A 90 -8.47 -19.56 -13.12
CA LEU A 90 -8.58 -18.52 -14.13
C LEU A 90 -9.55 -17.43 -13.69
N CYS A 91 -9.33 -16.88 -12.52
CA CYS A 91 -10.28 -15.93 -11.96
C CYS A 91 -10.18 -14.51 -12.60
N TYR A 92 -9.15 -14.27 -13.43
CA TYR A 92 -9.00 -12.99 -14.13
C TYR A 92 -8.19 -13.09 -15.43
N HIS A 93 -8.47 -12.18 -16.35
CA HIS A 93 -7.71 -11.96 -17.59
C HIS A 93 -7.01 -10.60 -17.58
N GLN A 94 -5.92 -10.48 -18.35
CA GLN A 94 -5.17 -9.24 -18.54
C GLN A 94 -5.07 -8.93 -20.02
N TYR A 95 -5.40 -7.69 -20.37
CA TYR A 95 -5.31 -7.19 -21.74
C TYR A 95 -4.39 -5.97 -21.80
N GLU A 96 -3.41 -6.02 -22.69
CA GLU A 96 -2.51 -4.91 -23.04
C GLU A 96 -2.95 -4.22 -24.34
N ASP A 97 -3.99 -4.74 -25.00
CA ASP A 97 -4.46 -4.31 -26.31
C ASP A 97 -6.00 -4.33 -26.34
N TRP A 98 -6.57 -3.20 -26.77
CA TRP A 98 -8.00 -3.02 -26.96
C TRP A 98 -8.59 -3.95 -28.02
N ALA A 99 -7.86 -4.26 -29.08
CA ALA A 99 -8.34 -5.16 -30.13
C ALA A 99 -8.57 -6.58 -29.60
N LYS A 100 -7.64 -7.07 -28.76
CA LYS A 100 -7.76 -8.39 -28.12
C LYS A 100 -8.90 -8.42 -27.10
N LEU A 101 -9.03 -7.37 -26.29
CA LEU A 101 -10.15 -7.26 -25.35
C LEU A 101 -11.48 -7.26 -26.08
N ARG A 102 -11.63 -6.42 -27.11
CA ARG A 102 -12.87 -6.35 -27.89
C ARG A 102 -13.22 -7.67 -28.56
N TYR A 103 -12.24 -8.37 -29.13
CA TYR A 103 -12.46 -9.66 -29.77
C TYR A 103 -12.98 -10.71 -28.78
N ALA A 104 -12.36 -10.79 -27.59
CA ALA A 104 -12.80 -11.72 -26.56
C ALA A 104 -14.23 -11.37 -26.07
N GLU A 105 -14.48 -10.10 -25.78
CA GLU A 105 -15.77 -9.64 -25.27
C GLU A 105 -16.90 -9.69 -26.29
N GLN A 106 -16.59 -9.67 -27.58
CA GLN A 106 -17.61 -9.81 -28.62
C GLN A 106 -18.26 -11.20 -28.60
N GLN A 107 -17.46 -12.25 -28.37
CA GLN A 107 -17.99 -13.61 -28.24
C GLN A 107 -18.86 -13.73 -26.98
N GLU A 108 -18.42 -13.19 -25.85
CA GLU A 108 -19.18 -13.23 -24.61
C GLU A 108 -20.48 -12.40 -24.68
N ALA A 109 -20.45 -11.26 -25.38
CA ALA A 109 -21.63 -10.43 -25.61
C ALA A 109 -22.67 -11.13 -26.49
N GLU A 110 -22.24 -11.87 -27.53
CA GLU A 110 -23.13 -12.66 -28.38
C GLU A 110 -23.84 -13.77 -27.57
N GLU A 111 -23.14 -14.43 -26.64
CA GLU A 111 -23.76 -15.41 -25.74
C GLU A 111 -24.70 -14.76 -24.72
N LEU A 112 -24.32 -13.59 -24.17
CA LEU A 112 -25.20 -12.83 -23.28
C LEU A 112 -26.50 -12.39 -23.96
N ASP A 113 -26.44 -11.96 -25.22
CA ASP A 113 -27.63 -11.54 -25.98
C ASP A 113 -28.56 -12.72 -26.31
N LYS A 114 -28.08 -13.96 -26.32
CA LYS A 114 -28.95 -15.15 -26.41
C LYS A 114 -29.72 -15.40 -25.12
N GLU A 115 -29.16 -15.04 -23.97
CA GLU A 115 -29.78 -15.20 -22.65
C GLU A 115 -30.72 -14.04 -22.32
N ASP A 116 -30.24 -12.80 -22.49
CA ASP A 116 -30.98 -11.56 -22.24
C ASP A 116 -30.73 -10.54 -23.37
N PRO A 117 -31.63 -10.46 -24.37
CA PRO A 117 -31.41 -9.68 -25.58
C PRO A 117 -31.10 -8.20 -25.32
N GLY A 118 -29.98 -7.73 -25.86
CA GLY A 118 -29.53 -6.34 -25.80
C GLY A 118 -28.48 -6.08 -24.71
N THR A 119 -28.34 -6.98 -23.73
CA THR A 119 -27.37 -6.81 -22.63
C THR A 119 -25.92 -6.85 -23.11
N GLY A 120 -25.59 -7.76 -24.03
CA GLY A 120 -24.26 -7.88 -24.62
C GLY A 120 -23.94 -6.71 -25.56
N THR A 121 -24.89 -6.37 -26.42
CA THR A 121 -24.75 -5.23 -27.35
C THR A 121 -24.55 -3.90 -26.61
N ASP A 122 -25.37 -3.60 -25.60
CA ASP A 122 -25.24 -2.40 -24.76
C ASP A 122 -23.88 -2.35 -24.03
N PHE A 123 -23.38 -3.51 -23.61
CA PHE A 123 -22.08 -3.61 -22.96
C PHE A 123 -20.93 -3.30 -23.94
N LEU A 124 -20.99 -3.82 -25.17
CA LEU A 124 -19.96 -3.56 -26.19
C LEU A 124 -19.92 -2.08 -26.57
N GLU A 125 -21.07 -1.42 -26.71
CA GLU A 125 -21.13 0.02 -26.98
C GLU A 125 -20.45 0.84 -25.87
N LYS A 126 -20.78 0.50 -24.61
CA LYS A 126 -20.12 1.11 -23.44
C LYS A 126 -18.62 0.84 -23.44
N LEU A 127 -18.20 -0.39 -23.70
CA LEU A 127 -16.79 -0.79 -23.75
C LEU A 127 -16.00 0.01 -24.79
N VAL A 128 -16.57 0.23 -25.98
CA VAL A 128 -15.96 1.04 -27.05
C VAL A 128 -15.83 2.51 -26.62
N GLY A 129 -16.82 3.06 -25.91
CA GLY A 129 -16.78 4.43 -25.38
C GLY A 129 -15.62 4.69 -24.42
N PHE A 130 -15.10 3.66 -23.74
CA PHE A 130 -13.95 3.78 -22.83
C PHE A 130 -12.59 3.73 -23.52
N ARG A 131 -12.54 3.41 -24.82
CA ARG A 131 -11.28 3.29 -25.59
C ARG A 131 -10.46 4.58 -25.58
N GLU A 132 -11.14 5.73 -25.71
CA GLU A 132 -10.48 7.04 -25.73
C GLU A 132 -10.02 7.47 -24.33
N GLN A 133 -10.70 6.99 -23.28
CA GLN A 133 -10.41 7.35 -21.89
C GLN A 133 -9.21 6.57 -21.32
N PHE A 134 -9.00 5.33 -21.76
CA PHE A 134 -7.95 4.46 -21.24
C PHE A 134 -6.99 4.01 -22.35
N ALA A 135 -5.92 4.78 -22.54
CA ALA A 135 -4.89 4.45 -23.52
C ALA A 135 -4.11 3.18 -23.12
N LEU A 136 -4.22 2.15 -23.96
CA LEU A 136 -3.34 0.97 -23.94
C LEU A 136 -2.28 1.12 -25.04
N GLY A 137 -1.05 0.65 -24.81
CA GLY A 137 0.02 0.67 -25.84
C GLY A 137 1.01 1.83 -25.83
N GLY A 138 1.25 2.49 -24.68
CA GLY A 138 2.40 3.39 -24.51
C GLY A 138 2.30 4.76 -25.17
N GLN A 139 1.15 5.14 -25.73
CA GLN A 139 0.91 6.53 -26.14
C GLN A 139 0.72 7.41 -24.90
N ALA A 140 1.68 8.30 -24.70
CA ALA A 140 1.65 9.30 -23.64
C ALA A 140 0.38 10.16 -23.76
N MET A 141 -0.33 10.32 -22.65
CA MET A 141 -1.49 11.21 -22.52
C MET A 141 -1.17 12.61 -23.10
N PRO A 142 -2.09 13.26 -23.82
CA PRO A 142 -1.93 14.63 -24.23
C PRO A 142 -1.85 15.55 -23.01
N LYS A 143 -0.93 16.53 -23.07
CA LYS A 143 -0.78 17.60 -22.06
C LYS A 143 -2.08 18.38 -21.89
N PRO A 144 -2.38 18.90 -20.69
CA PRO A 144 -3.57 19.71 -20.47
C PRO A 144 -3.54 20.99 -21.32
N PRO A 145 -4.71 21.52 -21.71
CA PRO A 145 -4.82 22.70 -22.56
C PRO A 145 -4.24 23.93 -21.85
N LYS A 146 -3.56 24.79 -22.62
CA LYS A 146 -3.03 26.08 -22.14
C LYS A 146 -4.20 26.98 -21.78
N GLU A 147 -4.19 27.50 -20.54
CA GLU A 147 -5.16 28.48 -20.04
C GLU A 147 -5.21 29.72 -20.95
N THR A 148 -6.43 30.10 -21.37
CA THR A 148 -6.70 31.35 -22.08
C THR A 148 -6.52 32.54 -21.14
N VAL A 149 -5.75 33.53 -21.59
CA VAL A 149 -5.45 34.78 -20.88
C VAL A 149 -6.75 35.55 -20.63
N LYS A 150 -7.16 35.64 -19.35
CA LYS A 150 -8.22 36.54 -18.88
C LYS A 150 -7.66 37.97 -18.70
N PRO A 151 -8.48 39.03 -18.83
CA PRO A 151 -8.03 40.42 -18.68
C PRO A 151 -7.43 40.68 -17.29
N GLU A 152 -6.41 41.54 -17.22
CA GLU A 152 -5.68 41.87 -16.00
C GLU A 152 -6.63 42.43 -14.92
N SER A 153 -6.65 41.79 -13.75
CA SER A 153 -7.44 42.22 -12.60
C SER A 153 -6.78 43.41 -11.90
N ASP A 154 -7.56 44.31 -11.29
CA ASP A 154 -7.08 45.42 -10.45
C ASP A 154 -6.10 44.95 -9.34
N GLU A 155 -6.21 43.70 -8.89
CA GLU A 155 -5.27 43.08 -7.95
C GLU A 155 -3.88 42.87 -8.57
N SER A 156 -3.81 42.56 -9.86
CA SER A 156 -2.55 42.39 -10.62
C SER A 156 -1.82 43.72 -10.81
N LEU A 157 -2.55 44.83 -10.99
CA LEU A 157 -1.98 46.18 -11.04
C LEU A 157 -1.43 46.61 -9.69
N LEU A 158 -2.17 46.35 -8.61
CA LEU A 158 -1.72 46.68 -7.25
C LEU A 158 -0.51 45.83 -6.82
N LEU A 159 -0.45 44.56 -7.22
CA LEU A 159 0.70 43.68 -7.00
C LEU A 159 1.98 44.20 -7.67
N ARG A 160 1.87 44.66 -8.93
CA ARG A 160 3.00 45.27 -9.64
C ARG A 160 3.46 46.57 -8.97
N LEU A 161 2.53 47.39 -8.51
CA LEU A 161 2.82 48.65 -7.83
C LEU A 161 3.50 48.44 -6.46
N LEU A 162 3.09 47.42 -5.71
CA LEU A 162 3.73 47.05 -4.45
C LEU A 162 5.11 46.42 -4.65
N LEU A 163 5.32 45.68 -5.74
CA LEU A 163 6.64 45.17 -6.10
C LEU A 163 7.60 46.29 -6.52
N SER A 164 7.13 47.29 -7.27
CA SER A 164 7.96 48.44 -7.66
C SER A 164 8.32 49.36 -6.49
N LYS A 165 7.48 49.43 -5.46
CA LYS A 165 7.73 50.23 -4.24
C LYS A 165 8.36 49.43 -3.10
N GLY A 166 8.59 48.12 -3.29
CA GLY A 166 9.02 47.19 -2.24
C GLY A 166 10.37 47.52 -1.61
N GLU A 167 11.25 48.19 -2.35
CA GLU A 167 12.60 48.57 -1.89
C GLU A 167 12.60 49.74 -0.90
N GLU A 168 11.58 50.62 -0.98
CA GLU A 168 11.47 51.85 -0.19
C GLU A 168 10.76 51.64 1.15
N LEU A 169 10.05 50.51 1.30
CA LEU A 169 9.19 50.24 2.45
C LEU A 169 9.98 49.81 3.70
N GLN A 170 9.61 50.39 4.85
CA GLN A 170 10.17 50.01 6.14
C GLN A 170 9.45 48.78 6.73
N PRO A 171 10.12 47.96 7.57
CA PRO A 171 9.52 46.76 8.17
C PRO A 171 8.23 47.04 8.96
N LYS A 172 8.14 48.21 9.60
CA LYS A 172 6.96 48.65 10.35
C LYS A 172 5.78 48.95 9.41
N GLU A 173 6.04 49.58 8.28
CA GLU A 173 5.03 49.91 7.26
C GLU A 173 4.51 48.64 6.58
N VAL A 174 5.39 47.68 6.27
CA VAL A 174 4.99 46.37 5.73
C VAL A 174 4.12 45.60 6.73
N PHE A 175 4.43 45.67 8.02
CA PHE A 175 3.63 45.06 9.06
C PHE A 175 2.25 45.73 9.20
N ASP A 176 2.19 47.06 9.21
CA ASP A 176 0.94 47.81 9.31
C ASP A 176 0.04 47.56 8.08
N MET A 177 0.63 47.51 6.88
CA MET A 177 -0.09 47.11 5.66
C MET A 177 -0.58 45.65 5.70
N LEU A 178 0.22 44.74 6.26
CA LEU A 178 -0.19 43.34 6.42
C LEU A 178 -1.38 43.23 7.38
N VAL A 179 -1.39 43.98 8.48
CA VAL A 179 -2.49 44.01 9.45
C VAL A 179 -3.74 44.64 8.83
N ALA A 180 -3.59 45.77 8.13
CA ALA A 180 -4.69 46.44 7.44
C ALA A 180 -5.33 45.53 6.38
N GLU A 181 -4.54 44.83 5.57
CA GLU A 181 -5.05 43.91 4.54
C GLU A 181 -5.67 42.65 5.15
N GLN A 182 -5.16 42.17 6.31
CA GLN A 182 -5.76 41.06 7.05
C GLN A 182 -7.11 41.41 7.66
N GLN A 183 -7.30 42.65 8.11
CA GLN A 183 -8.56 43.13 8.68
C GLN A 183 -9.56 43.59 7.60
N GLY A 184 -9.05 44.13 6.48
CA GLY A 184 -9.82 44.65 5.37
C GLY A 184 -10.18 43.60 4.30
N GLN A 185 -9.72 43.83 3.07
CA GLN A 185 -10.21 43.12 1.88
C GLN A 185 -9.64 41.70 1.69
N LYS A 186 -8.61 41.32 2.46
CA LYS A 186 -8.02 39.97 2.49
C LYS A 186 -7.61 39.44 1.11
N ARG A 187 -7.10 40.31 0.26
CA ARG A 187 -6.66 39.96 -1.10
C ARG A 187 -5.43 39.04 -1.00
N LEU A 188 -5.57 37.82 -1.54
CA LEU A 188 -4.62 36.74 -1.32
C LEU A 188 -3.24 37.05 -1.90
N GLY A 189 -3.17 37.72 -3.05
CA GLY A 189 -1.90 38.06 -3.69
C GLY A 189 -1.09 39.03 -2.84
N ILE A 190 -1.73 40.08 -2.36
CA ILE A 190 -1.11 41.14 -1.56
C ILE A 190 -0.65 40.58 -0.21
N LEU A 191 -1.47 39.74 0.44
CA LEU A 191 -1.09 39.10 1.70
C LEU A 191 0.14 38.19 1.59
N ILE A 192 0.25 37.44 0.48
CA ILE A 192 1.42 36.59 0.22
C ILE A 192 2.64 37.48 -0.01
N LEU A 193 2.51 38.53 -0.83
CA LEU A 193 3.60 39.45 -1.13
C LEU A 193 4.12 40.18 0.12
N LEU A 194 3.23 40.76 0.93
CA LEU A 194 3.58 41.46 2.17
C LEU A 194 4.21 40.52 3.21
N ARG A 195 3.78 39.26 3.27
CA ARG A 195 4.40 38.25 4.15
C ARG A 195 5.82 37.90 3.72
N GLU A 196 6.06 37.80 2.41
CA GLU A 196 7.41 37.56 1.87
C GLU A 196 8.33 38.75 2.12
N PHE A 197 7.84 39.98 1.93
CA PHE A 197 8.58 41.20 2.29
C PHE A 197 8.93 41.24 3.78
N TYR A 198 7.97 40.92 4.65
CA TYR A 198 8.24 40.89 6.09
C TYR A 198 9.27 39.82 6.46
N GLN A 199 9.20 38.63 5.86
CA GLN A 199 10.16 37.54 6.12
C GLN A 199 11.57 37.86 5.60
N SER A 200 11.70 38.52 4.45
CA SER A 200 13.00 38.92 3.92
C SER A 200 13.62 40.07 4.72
N MET A 201 12.81 40.94 5.32
CA MET A 201 13.28 42.04 6.18
C MET A 201 13.64 41.59 7.61
N VAL A 202 13.06 40.50 8.11
CA VAL A 202 13.30 39.96 9.48
C VAL A 202 14.32 38.81 9.48
N SER A 203 14.80 38.37 8.32
CA SER A 203 15.77 37.27 8.22
C SER A 203 17.13 37.64 8.85
N PRO A 204 17.72 36.76 9.69
CA PRO A 204 18.93 37.05 10.47
C PRO A 204 20.20 37.25 9.62
N ASP A 205 20.16 36.88 8.34
CA ASP A 205 21.30 36.97 7.41
C ASP A 205 21.48 38.37 6.79
N GLY A 206 20.61 39.34 7.11
CA GLY A 206 20.75 40.76 6.70
C GLY A 206 20.60 41.04 5.20
N LYS A 207 20.42 40.01 4.37
CA LYS A 207 20.24 40.15 2.92
C LYS A 207 18.77 40.35 2.59
N LYS A 208 18.39 41.59 2.25
CA LYS A 208 17.10 41.92 1.65
C LYS A 208 16.97 41.21 0.29
N GLN A 209 16.39 40.01 0.26
CA GLN A 209 16.00 39.37 -1.00
C GLN A 209 14.60 39.81 -1.36
N MET A 210 14.48 40.54 -2.48
CA MET A 210 13.19 40.92 -3.04
C MET A 210 12.52 39.68 -3.66
N PRO A 211 11.25 39.40 -3.33
CA PRO A 211 10.53 38.28 -3.90
C PRO A 211 10.23 38.56 -5.38
N ASP A 212 10.66 37.65 -6.25
CA ASP A 212 10.39 37.73 -7.68
C ASP A 212 8.89 37.48 -7.98
N LEU A 213 8.33 38.23 -8.94
CA LEU A 213 6.91 38.18 -9.33
C LEU A 213 6.49 36.77 -9.73
N GLU A 214 7.35 36.01 -10.41
CA GLU A 214 7.04 34.61 -10.75
C GLU A 214 6.91 33.73 -9.51
N THR A 215 7.76 33.94 -8.52
CA THR A 215 7.74 33.15 -7.28
C THR A 215 6.48 33.45 -6.46
N VAL A 216 6.07 34.72 -6.43
CA VAL A 216 4.83 35.17 -5.78
C VAL A 216 3.62 34.59 -6.51
N ASN A 217 3.56 34.67 -7.84
CA ASN A 217 2.49 34.08 -8.64
C ASN A 217 2.38 32.56 -8.46
N LYS A 218 3.53 31.85 -8.41
CA LYS A 218 3.57 30.40 -8.09
C LYS A 218 3.02 30.12 -6.68
N LYS A 219 3.29 30.98 -5.69
CA LYS A 219 2.74 30.85 -4.32
C LYS A 219 1.24 31.15 -4.28
N ILE A 220 0.76 32.15 -5.02
CA ILE A 220 -0.67 32.49 -5.16
C ILE A 220 -1.43 31.30 -5.75
N LEU A 221 -0.96 30.74 -6.87
CA LEU A 221 -1.54 29.56 -7.51
C LEU A 221 -1.65 28.38 -6.53
N ARG A 222 -0.55 28.03 -5.86
CA ARG A 222 -0.54 26.93 -4.86
C ARG A 222 -1.50 27.18 -3.69
N SER A 223 -1.66 28.43 -3.27
CA SER A 223 -2.56 28.80 -2.18
C SER A 223 -4.03 28.69 -2.62
N LYS A 224 -4.36 29.18 -3.83
CA LYS A 224 -5.69 29.00 -4.45
C LYS A 224 -6.04 27.52 -4.58
N GLU A 225 -5.15 26.71 -5.16
CA GLU A 225 -5.32 25.26 -5.27
C GLU A 225 -5.55 24.58 -3.92
N ARG A 226 -4.79 24.97 -2.88
CA ARG A 226 -4.95 24.41 -1.54
C ARG A 226 -6.31 24.79 -0.93
N SER A 227 -6.77 26.03 -1.13
CA SER A 227 -8.07 26.49 -0.66
C SER A 227 -9.21 25.71 -1.31
N VAL A 228 -9.16 25.57 -2.64
CA VAL A 228 -10.11 24.75 -3.43
C VAL A 228 -10.11 23.31 -2.90
N ARG A 229 -8.95 22.66 -2.82
CA ARG A 229 -8.82 21.28 -2.33
C ARG A 229 -9.39 21.10 -0.91
N ASN A 230 -9.15 22.06 -0.02
CA ASN A 230 -9.64 22.00 1.35
C ASN A 230 -11.16 22.17 1.43
N PHE A 231 -11.72 23.07 0.62
CA PHE A 231 -13.17 23.22 0.49
C PHE A 231 -13.81 21.94 -0.05
N VAL A 232 -13.30 21.42 -1.16
CA VAL A 232 -13.72 20.16 -1.79
C VAL A 232 -13.72 19.00 -0.78
N ARG A 233 -12.62 18.81 -0.05
CA ARG A 233 -12.51 17.76 0.98
C ARG A 233 -13.51 17.93 2.12
N ARG A 234 -13.85 19.17 2.47
CA ARG A 234 -14.80 19.46 3.54
C ARG A 234 -16.23 19.15 3.09
N VAL A 235 -16.60 19.60 1.89
CA VAL A 235 -17.91 19.33 1.27
C VAL A 235 -18.09 17.82 1.09
N TYR A 236 -17.13 17.16 0.43
CA TYR A 236 -17.16 15.72 0.19
C TYR A 236 -17.25 14.88 1.48
N ARG A 237 -16.64 15.34 2.60
CA ARG A 237 -16.78 14.66 3.89
C ARG A 237 -18.16 14.80 4.52
N LYS A 238 -18.83 15.94 4.31
CA LYS A 238 -20.16 16.21 4.88
C LYS A 238 -21.28 15.60 4.03
N ASN A 239 -21.18 15.73 2.71
CA ASN A 239 -22.20 15.29 1.77
C ASN A 239 -21.51 14.67 0.55
N LYS A 240 -21.48 13.34 0.50
CA LYS A 240 -20.76 12.59 -0.56
C LYS A 240 -21.54 12.53 -1.86
N LEU A 241 -22.87 12.43 -1.77
CA LEU A 241 -23.75 12.18 -2.91
C LEU A 241 -23.94 13.44 -3.77
N PHE A 242 -24.07 14.60 -3.14
CA PHE A 242 -24.24 15.89 -3.83
C PHE A 242 -22.99 16.77 -3.78
N ALA A 243 -21.82 16.16 -3.50
CA ALA A 243 -20.57 16.89 -3.34
C ALA A 243 -20.22 17.69 -4.59
N LEU A 244 -20.39 17.08 -5.77
CA LEU A 244 -20.03 17.66 -7.06
C LEU A 244 -20.86 18.92 -7.34
N ASP A 245 -22.17 18.87 -7.13
CA ASP A 245 -23.08 20.00 -7.38
C ASP A 245 -22.82 21.16 -6.41
N GLU A 246 -22.60 20.85 -5.12
CA GLU A 246 -22.25 21.87 -4.12
C GLU A 246 -20.88 22.52 -4.41
N ILE A 247 -19.94 21.76 -4.96
CA ILE A 247 -18.64 22.29 -5.40
C ILE A 247 -18.81 23.16 -6.66
N ARG A 248 -19.61 22.73 -7.64
CA ARG A 248 -19.89 23.47 -8.88
C ARG A 248 -20.58 24.80 -8.64
N ASN A 249 -21.44 24.89 -7.63
CA ASN A 249 -22.05 26.15 -7.20
C ASN A 249 -21.01 27.24 -6.84
N ARG A 250 -19.83 26.84 -6.35
CA ARG A 250 -18.75 27.75 -5.98
C ARG A 250 -17.63 27.82 -7.02
N TYR A 251 -17.40 26.72 -7.74
CA TYR A 251 -16.37 26.57 -8.76
C TYR A 251 -17.01 25.92 -10.00
N PRO A 252 -17.61 26.71 -10.90
CA PRO A 252 -18.37 26.19 -12.04
C PRO A 252 -17.56 25.26 -12.96
N ASP A 253 -16.27 25.57 -13.12
CA ASP A 253 -15.34 24.81 -13.96
C ASP A 253 -14.82 23.51 -13.30
N TYR A 254 -15.36 23.12 -12.14
CA TYR A 254 -14.86 21.99 -11.37
C TYR A 254 -15.41 20.65 -11.91
N GLU A 255 -14.50 19.83 -12.45
CA GLU A 255 -14.82 18.54 -13.04
C GLU A 255 -14.72 17.37 -12.03
N GLU A 256 -15.40 16.27 -12.35
CA GLU A 256 -15.39 15.05 -11.54
C GLU A 256 -13.98 14.45 -11.39
N VAL A 257 -13.15 14.54 -12.44
CA VAL A 257 -11.75 14.11 -12.43
C VAL A 257 -10.93 14.87 -11.37
N MET A 258 -11.25 16.16 -11.16
CA MET A 258 -10.58 16.99 -10.16
C MET A 258 -10.99 16.60 -8.74
N LEU A 259 -12.26 16.26 -8.53
CA LEU A 259 -12.79 15.78 -7.25
C LEU A 259 -12.03 14.53 -6.79
N LEU A 260 -11.89 13.54 -7.67
CA LEU A 260 -11.19 12.28 -7.37
C LEU A 260 -9.73 12.53 -6.98
N LYS A 261 -9.04 13.41 -7.72
CA LYS A 261 -7.65 13.78 -7.44
C LYS A 261 -7.50 14.48 -6.09
N ASP A 262 -8.40 15.40 -5.75
CA ASP A 262 -8.32 16.18 -4.53
C ASP A 262 -8.74 15.38 -3.28
N VAL A 263 -9.68 14.45 -3.41
CA VAL A 263 -10.12 13.55 -2.34
C VAL A 263 -9.11 12.43 -2.08
N ALA A 264 -8.30 12.04 -3.08
CA ALA A 264 -7.29 10.99 -2.96
C ALA A 264 -6.39 11.20 -1.72
N VAL A 265 -6.55 10.32 -0.73
CA VAL A 265 -5.75 10.32 0.50
C VAL A 265 -4.39 9.75 0.14
N LYS A 266 -3.35 10.61 0.13
CA LYS A 266 -1.97 10.12 0.02
C LYS A 266 -1.73 9.11 1.14
N SER A 267 -1.30 7.90 0.79
CA SER A 267 -1.01 6.83 1.74
C SER A 267 -0.14 7.37 2.88
N LYS A 268 -0.61 7.26 4.13
CA LYS A 268 0.26 7.49 5.29
C LYS A 268 1.46 6.57 5.13
N LYS A 269 2.67 7.13 4.96
CA LYS A 269 3.90 6.35 5.06
C LYS A 269 3.87 5.69 6.43
N VAL A 270 3.64 4.37 6.49
CA VAL A 270 3.72 3.62 7.74
C VAL A 270 5.16 3.79 8.21
N LYS A 271 5.35 4.57 9.28
CA LYS A 271 6.67 4.67 9.91
C LYS A 271 7.07 3.24 10.28
N ARG A 272 8.21 2.76 9.78
CA ARG A 272 8.76 1.46 10.20
C ARG A 272 8.82 1.48 11.72
N LYS A 273 8.16 0.52 12.37
CA LYS A 273 8.31 0.34 13.81
C LYS A 273 9.77 -0.04 14.04
N ASN A 274 10.49 0.72 14.88
CA ASN A 274 11.83 0.32 15.31
C ASN A 274 11.70 -1.04 16.01
N HIS A 275 12.26 -2.09 15.42
CA HIS A 275 12.27 -3.41 16.04
C HIS A 275 13.39 -3.40 17.09
N LYS A 276 13.05 -3.71 18.35
CA LYS A 276 14.08 -3.88 19.38
C LYS A 276 14.89 -5.14 19.03
N PRO A 277 16.23 -5.09 19.07
CA PRO A 277 17.05 -6.26 18.79
C PRO A 277 16.73 -7.37 19.80
N MET A 278 16.53 -8.58 19.30
CA MET A 278 16.47 -9.79 20.13
C MET A 278 17.89 -10.12 20.57
N LEU A 279 18.11 -10.25 21.89
CA LEU A 279 19.42 -10.51 22.47
C LEU A 279 19.47 -11.82 23.26
N ASP A 280 18.32 -12.44 23.53
CA ASP A 280 18.20 -13.66 24.31
C ASP A 280 18.61 -14.90 23.49
N LEU A 281 19.33 -15.82 24.14
CA LEU A 281 19.94 -16.97 23.48
C LEU A 281 18.93 -17.81 22.69
N ARG A 282 17.76 -18.10 23.27
CA ARG A 282 16.77 -18.99 22.64
C ARG A 282 16.17 -18.40 21.38
N ARG A 283 15.79 -17.11 21.40
CA ARG A 283 15.28 -16.46 20.18
C ARG A 283 16.35 -16.33 19.12
N CYS A 284 17.59 -15.99 19.49
CA CYS A 284 18.70 -16.00 18.54
C CYS A 284 18.89 -17.38 17.88
N GLN A 285 18.77 -18.47 18.65
CA GLN A 285 18.84 -19.83 18.09
C GLN A 285 17.65 -20.17 17.20
N LEU A 286 16.43 -19.80 17.59
CA LEU A 286 15.22 -19.98 16.76
C LEU A 286 15.33 -19.22 15.44
N GLU A 287 15.85 -17.98 15.46
CA GLU A 287 16.08 -17.20 14.24
C GLU A 287 17.07 -17.89 13.31
N LYS A 288 18.21 -18.38 13.83
CA LYS A 288 19.21 -19.14 13.04
C LYS A 288 18.62 -20.41 12.43
N LEU A 289 17.85 -21.19 13.20
CA LEU A 289 17.20 -22.40 12.69
C LEU A 289 16.12 -22.05 11.65
N SER A 290 15.37 -20.97 11.86
CA SER A 290 14.38 -20.51 10.88
C SER A 290 15.03 -20.02 9.58
N ALA A 291 16.21 -19.39 9.65
CA ALA A 291 16.98 -18.98 8.50
C ALA A 291 17.51 -20.19 7.73
N LEU A 292 18.00 -21.22 8.44
CA LEU A 292 18.45 -22.48 7.87
C LEU A 292 17.33 -23.22 7.10
N LEU A 293 16.11 -23.24 7.64
CA LEU A 293 14.94 -23.80 6.95
C LEU A 293 14.54 -22.99 5.71
N ARG A 294 14.71 -21.66 5.75
CA ARG A 294 14.41 -20.79 4.59
C ARG A 294 15.41 -20.92 3.46
N SER A 295 16.66 -21.29 3.75
CA SER A 295 17.69 -21.48 2.72
C SER A 295 17.54 -22.77 1.90
N GLY A 296 16.64 -23.68 2.27
CA GLY A 296 16.10 -24.71 1.36
C GLY A 296 16.91 -25.98 1.12
N ASP A 297 18.19 -26.05 1.51
CA ASP A 297 19.08 -27.18 1.21
C ASP A 297 19.42 -28.03 2.44
N LEU A 298 18.44 -28.75 3.02
CA LEU A 298 18.68 -29.68 4.13
C LEU A 298 18.30 -31.12 3.73
N PRO A 299 19.18 -32.11 3.95
CA PRO A 299 18.82 -33.52 3.93
C PRO A 299 17.66 -33.83 4.88
N GLU A 300 16.85 -34.85 4.57
CA GLU A 300 15.62 -35.17 5.32
C GLU A 300 15.86 -35.40 6.83
N GLN A 301 16.94 -36.11 7.19
CA GLN A 301 17.32 -36.34 8.58
C GLN A 301 17.69 -35.04 9.31
N GLU A 302 18.43 -34.14 8.66
CA GLU A 302 18.82 -32.86 9.23
C GLU A 302 17.62 -31.92 9.35
N TYR A 303 16.73 -31.92 8.36
CA TYR A 303 15.47 -31.20 8.39
C TYR A 303 14.64 -31.62 9.61
N HIS A 304 14.46 -32.93 9.82
CA HIS A 304 13.72 -33.45 10.97
C HIS A 304 14.36 -33.04 12.31
N ASN A 305 15.69 -33.13 12.42
CA ASN A 305 16.43 -32.70 13.61
C ASN A 305 16.26 -31.19 13.88
N VAL A 306 16.29 -30.36 12.84
CA VAL A 306 16.08 -28.90 12.94
C VAL A 306 14.66 -28.59 13.40
N CYS A 307 13.65 -29.24 12.83
CA CYS A 307 12.26 -29.08 13.24
C CYS A 307 12.05 -29.47 14.71
N ASN A 308 12.57 -30.64 15.13
CA ASN A 308 12.47 -31.10 16.52
C ASN A 308 13.14 -30.11 17.48
N ARG A 309 14.32 -29.61 17.12
CA ARG A 309 15.05 -28.63 17.93
C ARG A 309 14.31 -27.30 18.03
N MET A 310 13.68 -26.84 16.95
CA MET A 310 12.84 -25.63 16.98
C MET A 310 11.65 -25.80 17.92
N VAL A 311 10.94 -26.94 17.86
CA VAL A 311 9.80 -27.23 18.75
C VAL A 311 10.25 -27.24 20.22
N MET A 312 11.38 -27.89 20.52
CA MET A 312 11.93 -27.91 21.89
C MET A 312 12.28 -26.50 22.40
N LEU A 313 12.96 -25.69 21.59
CA LEU A 313 13.35 -24.32 21.96
C LEU A 313 12.14 -23.40 22.12
N GLN A 314 11.14 -23.54 21.25
CA GLN A 314 9.89 -22.78 21.32
C GLN A 314 9.12 -23.13 22.61
N ASN A 315 8.93 -24.41 22.90
CA ASN A 315 8.27 -24.87 24.12
C ASN A 315 8.99 -24.39 25.39
N ALA A 316 10.33 -24.43 25.40
CA ALA A 316 11.12 -23.94 26.52
C ALA A 316 11.01 -22.42 26.69
N HIS A 317 10.94 -21.67 25.58
CA HIS A 317 10.74 -20.21 25.61
C HIS A 317 9.34 -19.85 26.13
N ASP A 318 8.29 -20.50 25.62
CA ASP A 318 6.90 -20.22 26.00
C ASP A 318 6.66 -20.52 27.49
N ARG A 319 7.29 -21.59 28.01
CA ARG A 319 7.26 -21.94 29.44
C ARG A 319 8.28 -21.18 30.29
N ARG A 320 9.09 -20.28 29.70
CA ARG A 320 10.13 -19.49 30.38
C ARG A 320 11.08 -20.33 31.24
N LEU A 321 11.44 -21.51 30.75
CA LEU A 321 12.30 -22.44 31.49
C LEU A 321 13.73 -21.88 31.59
N PRO A 322 14.53 -22.17 32.63
CA PRO A 322 15.95 -21.82 32.65
C PRO A 322 16.72 -22.53 31.52
N ILE A 323 17.86 -21.97 31.11
CA ILE A 323 18.77 -22.52 30.10
C ILE A 323 19.84 -23.35 30.85
N PRO A 324 19.74 -24.69 30.87
CA PRO A 324 20.73 -25.52 31.52
C PRO A 324 21.99 -25.61 30.65
N LEU A 325 23.15 -25.41 31.27
CA LEU A 325 24.45 -25.65 30.67
C LEU A 325 25.22 -26.67 31.50
N SER A 326 25.41 -27.86 30.93
CA SER A 326 26.20 -28.93 31.57
C SER A 326 27.67 -28.76 31.22
N VAL A 327 28.52 -28.63 32.24
CA VAL A 327 29.98 -28.48 32.10
C VAL A 327 30.64 -29.66 32.79
N LYS A 328 31.53 -30.36 32.08
CA LYS A 328 32.30 -31.50 32.59
C LYS A 328 33.76 -31.13 32.75
N LEU A 329 34.26 -31.06 33.99
CA LEU A 329 35.67 -30.79 34.31
C LEU A 329 36.18 -31.82 35.30
N GLN A 330 37.42 -32.31 35.09
CA GLN A 330 38.10 -33.24 36.02
C GLN A 330 37.26 -34.50 36.39
N GLY A 331 36.38 -34.95 35.50
CA GLY A 331 35.50 -36.11 35.73
C GLY A 331 34.17 -35.78 36.39
N GLU A 332 34.01 -34.59 36.97
CA GLU A 332 32.77 -34.10 37.55
C GLU A 332 31.92 -33.37 36.50
N THR A 333 30.59 -33.49 36.61
CA THR A 333 29.64 -32.79 35.73
C THR A 333 28.74 -31.91 36.59
N LEU A 334 28.82 -30.60 36.40
CA LEU A 334 27.94 -29.63 37.05
C LEU A 334 27.03 -28.96 36.03
N VAL A 335 25.79 -28.69 36.43
CA VAL A 335 24.79 -28.00 35.61
C VAL A 335 24.61 -26.58 36.13
N TYR A 336 24.72 -25.60 35.23
CA TYR A 336 24.52 -24.18 35.50
C TYR A 336 23.25 -23.69 34.79
N ASP A 337 22.28 -23.18 35.56
CA ASP A 337 20.96 -22.80 35.05
C ASP A 337 20.85 -21.29 34.82
N PHE A 338 21.05 -20.84 33.58
CA PHE A 338 20.88 -19.43 33.22
C PHE A 338 19.39 -19.06 33.12
N ASP A 339 19.06 -17.80 33.38
CA ASP A 339 17.70 -17.33 33.17
C ASP A 339 17.35 -17.35 31.67
N TRP A 340 16.06 -17.49 31.35
CA TRP A 340 15.58 -17.57 29.97
C TRP A 340 15.84 -16.27 29.17
N LYS A 341 16.03 -15.14 29.87
CA LYS A 341 16.37 -13.83 29.28
C LYS A 341 17.86 -13.60 29.10
N THR A 342 18.73 -14.48 29.59
CA THR A 342 20.17 -14.25 29.54
C THR A 342 20.64 -14.07 28.10
N ARG A 343 21.42 -13.00 27.88
CA ARG A 343 21.90 -12.63 26.55
C ARG A 343 22.84 -13.69 25.96
N GLU A 344 22.77 -13.92 24.65
CA GLU A 344 23.59 -14.93 23.95
C GLU A 344 25.10 -14.74 24.23
N ASN A 345 25.60 -13.51 24.20
CA ASN A 345 27.03 -13.21 24.39
C ASN A 345 27.53 -13.61 25.79
N ILE A 346 26.67 -13.54 26.81
CA ILE A 346 27.03 -13.87 28.18
C ILE A 346 27.19 -15.38 28.32
N VAL A 347 26.21 -16.14 27.81
CA VAL A 347 26.28 -17.61 27.81
C VAL A 347 27.48 -18.08 27.00
N LYS A 348 27.77 -17.48 25.84
CA LYS A 348 28.97 -17.78 25.06
C LYS A 348 30.26 -17.49 25.83
N SER A 349 30.36 -16.34 26.47
CA SER A 349 31.55 -15.99 27.27
C SER A 349 31.78 -16.97 28.42
N PHE A 350 30.69 -17.49 29.00
CA PHE A 350 30.77 -18.50 30.05
C PHE A 350 31.23 -19.86 29.51
N VAL A 351 30.72 -20.28 28.34
CA VAL A 351 31.17 -21.50 27.66
C VAL A 351 32.64 -21.40 27.26
N GLU A 352 33.07 -20.26 26.70
CA GLU A 352 34.48 -20.01 26.37
C GLU A 352 35.37 -20.10 27.61
N LEU A 353 34.91 -19.54 28.73
CA LEU A 353 35.61 -19.60 30.00
C LEU A 353 35.67 -21.04 30.54
N ALA A 354 34.60 -21.83 30.41
CA ALA A 354 34.60 -23.24 30.80
C ALA A 354 35.57 -24.10 29.98
N ASN A 355 35.85 -23.73 28.73
CA ASN A 355 36.76 -24.45 27.84
C ASN A 355 38.25 -24.05 27.99
N LYS A 356 38.59 -23.10 28.87
CA LYS A 356 40.00 -22.72 29.11
C LYS A 356 40.74 -23.80 29.91
N GLN A 357 41.99 -24.05 29.54
CA GLN A 357 42.87 -24.96 30.27
C GLN A 357 43.13 -24.45 31.70
N GLY A 358 43.13 -25.37 32.67
CA GLY A 358 43.36 -25.04 34.09
C GLY A 358 42.15 -24.49 34.85
N MET A 359 40.96 -24.53 34.25
CA MET A 359 39.73 -24.07 34.89
C MET A 359 39.17 -25.08 35.90
N THR A 360 38.67 -24.55 37.03
CA THR A 360 38.01 -25.33 38.08
C THR A 360 36.56 -24.92 38.24
N HIS A 361 35.75 -25.83 38.79
CA HIS A 361 34.33 -25.57 39.06
C HIS A 361 34.10 -24.41 40.04
N GLU A 362 35.04 -24.15 40.96
CA GLU A 362 34.95 -23.03 41.90
C GLU A 362 35.01 -21.66 41.20
N VAL A 363 35.90 -21.50 40.23
CA VAL A 363 36.05 -20.26 39.46
C VAL A 363 34.81 -20.04 38.58
N LEU A 364 34.30 -21.11 37.96
CA LEU A 364 33.05 -21.05 37.20
C LEU A 364 31.84 -20.70 38.07
N LYS A 365 31.78 -21.23 39.29
CA LYS A 365 30.69 -20.94 40.24
C LYS A 365 30.69 -19.48 40.68
N LYS A 366 31.87 -18.90 40.98
CA LYS A 366 32.01 -17.47 41.27
C LYS A 366 31.53 -16.62 40.08
N ARG A 367 31.99 -16.94 38.87
CA ARG A 367 31.59 -16.21 37.66
C ARG A 367 30.09 -16.31 37.39
N TYR A 368 29.49 -17.48 37.62
CA TYR A 368 28.05 -17.68 37.49
C TYR A 368 27.26 -16.83 38.49
N GLN A 369 27.73 -16.72 39.74
CA GLN A 369 27.12 -15.84 40.74
C GLN A 369 27.19 -14.36 40.33
N GLU A 370 28.35 -13.90 39.82
CA GLU A 370 28.51 -12.54 39.29
C GLU A 370 27.51 -12.24 38.16
N ILE A 371 27.38 -13.16 37.21
CA ILE A 371 26.42 -13.05 36.10
C ILE A 371 24.99 -12.94 36.65
N ARG A 372 24.63 -13.76 37.63
CA ARG A 372 23.28 -13.74 38.22
C ARG A 372 22.99 -12.46 39.01
N SER A 373 24.01 -11.85 39.63
CA SER A 373 23.87 -10.59 40.38
C SER A 373 23.90 -9.32 39.50
N SER A 374 24.41 -9.42 38.26
CA SER A 374 24.57 -8.24 37.41
C SER A 374 23.26 -7.86 36.69
N PRO A 375 22.79 -6.61 36.80
CA PRO A 375 21.59 -6.14 36.10
C PRO A 375 21.78 -6.07 34.58
N ASN A 376 23.03 -6.03 34.10
CA ASN A 376 23.37 -6.04 32.67
C ASN A 376 23.31 -7.43 32.03
N SER A 377 22.99 -8.46 32.83
CA SER A 377 22.92 -9.84 32.35
C SER A 377 21.65 -10.20 31.59
N PHE A 378 20.64 -9.33 31.63
CA PHE A 378 19.29 -9.55 31.13
C PHE A 378 18.91 -8.63 29.96
#